data_AF-A0A4Y9UD41-F1
#
_entry.id   AF-A0A4Y9UD41-F1
#
_cell.length_a   1.000
_cell.length_b   1.000
_cell.length_c   1.000
_cell.angle_alpha   90.00
_cell.angle_beta   90.00
_cell.angle_gamma   90.00
#
_symmetry.space_group_name_H-M   'P 1'
#
loop_
_entity.id
_entity.type
_entity.pdbx_description
1 polymer ?
#
loop_
_entity_poly.entity_id
_entity_poly.type
_entity_poly.pdbx_seq_one_letter_code
_entity_poly.pdbx_strand_id
1 'polypeptide(L)' 'MSKNHYHAREAAAALLKMAKTTSDPAVAVGLIEAASKLKDEAGELSPPVTVQPPDVYPDDVQPKED' A
#
# COMPACT_ATOMS: atom_id res chain seq x y z
N MET A 1 -7.39 -7.98 16.96
CA MET A 1 -7.49 -7.38 15.62
C MET A 1 -8.08 -8.41 14.67
N SER A 2 -9.32 -8.22 14.22
CA SER A 2 -10.09 -9.22 13.47
C SER A 2 -9.56 -9.37 12.03
N LYS A 3 -9.45 -10.62 11.54
CA LYS A 3 -8.92 -10.99 10.20
C LYS A 3 -9.60 -10.25 9.03
N ASN A 4 -10.81 -9.73 9.25
CA ASN A 4 -11.63 -9.05 8.25
C ASN A 4 -11.00 -7.75 7.73
N HIS A 5 -10.27 -7.01 8.57
CA HIS A 5 -9.65 -5.73 8.18
C HIS A 5 -8.47 -5.92 7.22
N TYR A 6 -7.74 -7.03 7.34
CA TYR A 6 -6.61 -7.34 6.48
C TYR A 6 -7.06 -7.66 5.05
N HIS A 7 -8.13 -8.45 4.91
CA HIS A 7 -8.68 -8.79 3.60
C HIS A 7 -9.29 -7.59 2.88
N ALA A 8 -9.95 -6.69 3.60
CA ALA A 8 -10.49 -5.45 3.04
C ALA A 8 -9.37 -4.54 2.48
N ARG A 9 -8.23 -4.46 3.18
CA ARG A 9 -7.07 -3.69 2.71
C ARG A 9 -6.46 -4.27 1.44
N GLU A 10 -6.26 -5.58 1.39
CA GLU A 10 -5.70 -6.26 0.21
C GLU A 10 -6.61 -6.12 -1.01
N ALA A 11 -7.93 -6.24 -0.81
CA ALA A 11 -8.90 -6.04 -1.87
C ALA A 11 -8.92 -4.58 -2.37
N ALA A 12 -8.84 -3.58 -1.49
CA ALA A 12 -8.73 -2.17 -1.90
C ALA A 12 -7.43 -1.92 -2.71
N ALA A 13 -6.30 -2.49 -2.29
CA ALA A 13 -5.04 -2.38 -3.01
C ALA A 13 -5.10 -3.05 -4.40
N ALA A 14 -5.79 -4.20 -4.51
CA ALA A 14 -6.01 -4.87 -5.80
C ALA A 14 -6.88 -4.02 -6.74
N LEU A 15 -7.96 -3.41 -6.24
CA LEU A 15 -8.81 -2.52 -7.01
C LEU A 15 -8.05 -1.30 -7.55
N LEU A 16 -7.19 -0.69 -6.74
CA LEU A 16 -6.35 0.43 -7.18
C LEU A 16 -5.31 0.00 -8.24
N LYS A 17 -4.73 -1.20 -8.10
CA LYS A 17 -3.84 -1.76 -9.14
C LYS A 17 -4.59 -1.94 -10.45
N MET A 18 -5.80 -2.49 -10.42
CA MET A 18 -6.65 -2.65 -11.60
C MET A 18 -7.02 -1.30 -12.22
N ALA A 19 -7.34 -0.30 -11.39
CA ALA A 19 -7.65 1.06 -11.85
C ALA A 19 -6.46 1.72 -12.57
N LYS A 20 -5.22 1.40 -12.15
CA LYS A 20 -4.01 1.92 -12.79
C LYS A 20 -3.70 1.23 -14.13
N THR A 21 -4.13 -0.02 -14.31
CA THR A 21 -3.86 -0.80 -15.51
C THR A 21 -4.97 -0.71 -16.56
N THR A 22 -6.16 -0.23 -16.19
CA THR A 22 -7.25 -0.06 -17.16
C THR A 22 -7.04 1.20 -17.99
N SER A 23 -7.37 1.12 -19.28
CA SER A 23 -7.36 2.26 -20.21
C SER A 23 -8.73 2.94 -20.33
N ASP A 24 -9.77 2.38 -19.72
CA ASP A 24 -11.11 2.96 -19.66
C ASP A 24 -11.24 3.87 -18.42
N PRO A 25 -11.41 5.19 -18.60
CA PRO A 25 -11.56 6.12 -17.48
C PRO A 25 -12.79 5.85 -16.61
N ALA A 26 -13.90 5.39 -17.20
CA ALA A 26 -15.12 5.11 -16.44
C ALA A 26 -14.92 3.89 -15.52
N VAL A 27 -14.22 2.87 -16.01
CA VAL A 27 -13.85 1.69 -15.22
C VAL A 27 -12.85 2.07 -14.12
N ALA A 28 -11.87 2.94 -14.42
CA ALA A 28 -10.91 3.41 -13.42
C ALA A 28 -11.61 4.13 -12.24
N VAL A 29 -12.55 5.02 -12.55
CA VAL A 29 -13.33 5.74 -11.52
C VAL A 29 -14.13 4.77 -10.66
N GLY A 30 -14.83 3.81 -11.27
CA GLY A 30 -15.61 2.82 -10.53
C GLY A 30 -14.76 1.95 -9.60
N LEU A 31 -13.55 1.56 -10.03
CA LEU A 31 -12.61 0.79 -9.23
C LEU A 31 -12.05 1.60 -8.04
N ILE A 32 -11.78 2.90 -8.24
CA ILE A 32 -11.32 3.80 -7.19
C ILE A 32 -12.43 4.02 -6.14
N GLU A 33 -13.67 4.24 -6.57
CA GLU A 33 -14.82 4.39 -5.66
C GLU A 33 -15.05 3.13 -4.83
N ALA A 34 -14.97 1.95 -5.46
CA ALA A 34 -15.08 0.66 -4.77
C ALA A 34 -13.98 0.48 -3.73
N ALA A 35 -12.73 0.84 -4.06
CA ALA A 35 -11.61 0.79 -3.12
C ALA A 35 -11.82 1.75 -1.93
N SER A 36 -12.39 2.94 -2.17
CA SER A 36 -12.69 3.90 -1.10
C SER A 36 -13.76 3.37 -0.15
N LYS A 37 -14.89 2.88 -0.68
CA LYS A 37 -15.96 2.30 0.14
C LYS A 37 -15.45 1.15 1.01
N LEU A 38 -14.61 0.30 0.45
CA LEU A 38 -14.03 -0.83 1.18
C LEU A 38 -13.08 -0.38 2.31
N LYS A 39 -12.37 0.74 2.13
CA LYS A 39 -11.56 1.36 3.18
C LYS A 39 -12.44 1.95 4.28
N ASP A 40 -13.54 2.59 3.91
CA ASP A 40 -14.48 3.20 4.86
C ASP A 40 -15.21 2.12 5.69
N GLU A 41 -15.62 1.01 5.05
CA GLU A 41 -16.23 -0.16 5.71
C GLU A 41 -15.24 -0.92 6.61
N ALA A 42 -13.95 -0.91 6.26
CA ALA A 42 -12.90 -1.49 7.09
C ALA A 42 -12.50 -0.60 8.28
N GLY A 43 -13.15 0.55 8.49
CA GLY A 43 -12.75 1.56 9.48
C GLY A 43 -11.45 2.27 9.09
N GLU A 44 -11.01 3.29 9.85
CA GLU A 44 -9.73 3.98 9.63
C GLU A 44 -8.57 2.98 9.70
N LEU A 45 -8.27 2.35 8.57
CA LEU A 45 -7.06 1.59 8.38
C LEU A 45 -5.94 2.62 8.44
N SER A 46 -5.22 2.65 9.56
CA SER A 46 -3.96 3.36 9.67
C SER A 46 -3.17 3.12 8.38
N PRO A 47 -2.59 4.18 7.79
CA PRO A 47 -1.96 4.08 6.48
C PRO A 47 -0.97 2.92 6.48
N PRO A 48 -0.74 2.26 5.32
CA PRO A 48 0.35 1.32 5.18
C PRO A 48 1.61 1.94 5.76
N VAL A 49 2.08 1.41 6.89
CA VAL A 49 3.46 1.63 7.32
C VAL A 49 4.32 0.82 6.33
N THR A 50 4.43 1.32 5.12
CA THR A 50 5.58 1.04 4.25
C THR A 50 6.53 2.20 4.45
N VAL A 51 6.99 2.37 5.70
CA VAL A 51 8.23 3.07 5.99
C VAL A 51 9.18 2.02 6.52
N GLN A 52 9.66 1.18 5.62
CA GLN A 52 10.99 0.63 5.80
C GLN A 52 11.70 0.83 4.47
N PRO A 53 12.36 1.99 4.25
CA PRO A 53 13.56 1.95 3.43
C PRO A 53 14.47 0.87 4.04
N PRO A 54 15.05 -0.03 3.23
CA PRO A 54 15.93 -1.08 3.75
C PRO A 54 17.02 -0.43 4.58
N ASP A 55 17.38 -1.05 5.71
CA ASP A 55 18.56 -0.67 6.48
C ASP A 55 19.77 -0.72 5.55
N VAL A 56 20.15 0.42 5.00
CA VAL A 56 21.45 0.59 4.37
C VAL A 56 22.42 0.65 5.52
N TYR A 57 22.93 -0.52 5.93
CA TYR A 57 24.24 -0.57 6.58
C TYR A 57 25.26 -0.32 5.47
N PRO A 58 25.95 0.83 5.41
CA PRO A 58 27.18 0.90 4.65
C PRO A 58 28.20 0.03 5.41
N ASP A 59 28.28 -1.25 5.02
CA ASP A 59 29.51 -2.00 5.19
C ASP A 59 30.58 -1.33 4.28
N ASP A 60 31.80 -1.25 4.80
CA ASP A 60 33.01 -0.64 4.21
C ASP A 60 33.15 0.89 4.21
N VAL A 61 33.67 1.45 5.32
CA VAL A 61 35.00 2.14 5.32
C VAL A 61 35.65 2.03 6.72
N GLN A 62 36.46 1.00 6.96
CA GLN A 62 37.76 1.21 7.61
C GLN A 62 38.80 1.27 6.48
N PRO A 63 39.84 2.14 6.49
CA PRO A 63 40.78 2.28 7.62
C PRO A 63 41.44 3.67 7.81
N LYS A 64 42.35 3.71 8.82
CA LYS A 64 43.51 4.61 9.08
C LYS A 64 43.30 5.69 10.15
N GLU A 65 43.91 5.50 11.33
CA GLU A 65 45.31 5.76 11.74
C GLU A 65 45.47 7.19 12.26
N ASP A 66 45.65 7.31 13.58
CA ASP A 66 46.62 8.21 14.24
C ASP A 66 47.02 7.59 15.59
#